data_AF-A0A2S7NUE1-F1
#
_entry.id   AF-A0A2S7NUE1-F1
#
_cell.length_a   1.000
_cell.length_b   1.000
_cell.length_c   1.000
_cell.angle_alpha   90.00
_cell.angle_beta   90.00
_cell.angle_gamma   90.00
#
_symmetry.space_group_name_H-M   'P 1'
#
loop_
_entity.id
_entity.type
_entity.pdbx_description
1 polymer ?
#
loop_
_entity_poly.entity_id
_entity_poly.type
_entity_poly.pdbx_seq_one_letter_code
_entity_poly.pdbx_strand_id
1 'polypeptide(L)'
;MLNNEIQGPFLKLQREVDWDIRSFVKYKIAKLHTSDQDLLNRIESILVEKANGMFLWVRLVVDELKYYYSDAVLEETVTSLPKGLKAAYGCIIDRIMDSSNPKNAREIAVRILGWMACSFRILKSYEILDGIAFDASNTTLTPRTKIRKEVLDLCRPLIEEGPASTVDFVHFSAKEGRIITNFDRYILEGEYRVGSPFIQREKGYLDITFSCVAFLNSCISLLPINSTEAQRAAIIVVGCYGLQIYTDRFWYKHLLLYCGLLRQYQSQFSTELLSQLQLLLRFRKDDAQPPFLLPKSMTEKDMTEDTRIEALNYWPDLKKLVLDVVEFRAKISRDDASDKSPESLSLKSCEIDPTHFSAARHHYQQTSEALLDETALVEFPEINKKELQVFRDTYGVSAFICRYLHFAFSSDGFDSSSKRAKHESQHQRQFRCADSSCFSFASGFLTRNQLKNTMKDTTQ
;
A
#
# COMPACT_ATOMS: atom_id res chain seq x y z
N MET A 1 23.27 1.30 -43.07
CA MET A 1 24.46 1.38 -42.20
C MET A 1 24.19 2.12 -40.88
N LEU A 2 22.96 2.06 -40.33
CA LEU A 2 22.57 2.81 -39.11
C LEU A 2 22.43 1.96 -37.84
N ASN A 3 22.73 0.65 -37.89
CA ASN A 3 22.59 -0.25 -36.73
C ASN A 3 23.85 -0.42 -35.87
N ASN A 4 25.03 0.02 -36.32
CA ASN A 4 26.29 -0.28 -35.63
C ASN A 4 26.72 0.80 -34.61
N GLU A 5 26.19 2.02 -34.66
CA GLU A 5 26.63 3.12 -33.77
C GLU A 5 25.93 3.14 -32.41
N ILE A 6 24.75 2.51 -32.28
CA ILE A 6 24.02 2.38 -30.99
C ILE A 6 24.48 1.13 -30.21
N GLN A 7 25.06 0.13 -30.89
CA GLN A 7 25.52 -1.12 -30.25
C GLN A 7 26.80 -0.94 -29.41
N GLY A 8 27.71 -0.06 -29.82
CA GLY A 8 29.01 0.15 -29.14
C GLY A 8 28.89 0.60 -27.67
N PRO A 9 28.10 1.65 -27.36
CA PRO A 9 27.88 2.11 -25.98
C PRO A 9 27.10 1.10 -25.14
N PHE A 10 26.12 0.42 -25.73
CA PHE A 10 25.29 -0.57 -25.05
C PHE A 10 26.08 -1.83 -24.67
N LEU A 11 26.93 -2.33 -25.57
CA LEU A 11 27.85 -3.44 -25.31
C LEU A 11 28.90 -3.11 -24.25
N LYS A 12 29.29 -1.83 -24.14
CA LYS A 12 30.26 -1.37 -23.13
C LYS A 12 29.63 -1.34 -21.73
N LEU A 13 28.41 -0.80 -21.62
CA LEU A 13 27.63 -0.79 -20.39
C LEU A 13 27.33 -2.22 -19.88
N GLN A 14 27.01 -3.13 -20.80
CA GLN A 14 26.71 -4.52 -20.47
C GLN A 14 27.96 -5.28 -19.95
N ARG A 15 29.15 -4.98 -20.48
CA ARG A 15 30.42 -5.54 -19.98
C ARG A 15 30.81 -4.99 -18.60
N GLU A 16 30.51 -3.72 -18.32
CA GLU A 16 30.74 -3.12 -16.99
C GLU A 16 29.82 -3.75 -15.93
N VAL A 17 28.54 -3.93 -16.26
CA VAL A 17 27.57 -4.61 -15.39
C VAL A 17 27.97 -6.07 -15.10
N ASP A 18 28.40 -6.82 -16.11
CA ASP A 18 28.83 -8.21 -15.91
C ASP A 18 30.10 -8.30 -15.04
N TRP A 19 31.01 -7.32 -15.13
CA TRP A 19 32.20 -7.26 -14.28
C TRP A 19 31.85 -6.96 -12.81
N ASP A 20 30.94 -6.02 -12.59
CA ASP A 20 30.45 -5.71 -11.24
C ASP A 20 29.68 -6.90 -10.63
N ILE A 21 28.86 -7.60 -11.42
CA ILE A 21 28.16 -8.82 -10.99
C ILE A 21 29.18 -9.90 -10.63
N ARG A 22 30.21 -10.10 -11.44
CA ARG A 22 31.26 -11.09 -11.15
C ARG A 22 31.97 -10.80 -9.84
N SER A 23 32.31 -9.54 -9.58
CA SER A 23 32.88 -9.09 -8.31
C SER A 23 31.93 -9.32 -7.13
N PHE A 24 30.64 -9.03 -7.32
CA PHE A 24 29.61 -9.25 -6.32
C PHE A 24 29.37 -10.74 -6.02
N VAL A 25 29.33 -11.59 -7.05
CA VAL A 25 29.23 -13.06 -6.95
C VAL A 25 30.42 -13.57 -6.14
N LYS A 26 31.66 -13.23 -6.52
CA LYS A 26 32.88 -13.62 -5.79
C LYS A 26 32.80 -13.27 -4.31
N TYR A 27 32.40 -12.04 -3.99
CA TYR A 27 32.24 -11.60 -2.61
C TYR A 27 31.18 -12.40 -1.84
N LYS A 28 30.10 -12.81 -2.51
CA LYS A 28 28.99 -13.56 -1.90
C LYS A 28 29.29 -15.05 -1.74
N ILE A 29 29.89 -15.70 -2.74
CA ILE A 29 30.20 -17.14 -2.70
C ILE A 29 31.37 -17.46 -1.75
N ALA A 30 32.24 -16.49 -1.47
CA ALA A 30 33.29 -16.63 -0.45
C ALA A 30 32.75 -16.91 0.97
N LYS A 31 31.43 -16.76 1.18
CA LYS A 31 30.74 -17.06 2.44
C LYS A 31 30.06 -18.44 2.45
N LEU A 32 30.22 -19.25 1.40
CA LEU A 32 29.69 -20.62 1.34
C LEU A 32 30.60 -21.58 2.11
N HIS A 33 30.01 -22.68 2.61
CA HIS A 33 30.71 -23.70 3.41
C HIS A 33 31.47 -24.72 2.53
N THR A 34 32.28 -24.25 1.58
CA THR A 34 33.14 -25.12 0.75
C THR A 34 34.56 -24.57 0.65
N SER A 35 35.56 -25.45 0.69
CA SER A 35 36.99 -25.09 0.55
C SER A 35 37.53 -25.38 -0.85
N ASP A 36 36.74 -26.00 -1.72
CA ASP A 36 37.12 -26.35 -3.09
C ASP A 36 37.09 -25.10 -4.00
N GLN A 37 38.26 -24.68 -4.46
CA GLN A 37 38.40 -23.51 -5.33
C GLN A 37 37.92 -23.77 -6.76
N ASP A 38 38.02 -25.00 -7.25
CA ASP A 38 37.57 -25.35 -8.60
C ASP A 38 36.04 -25.37 -8.67
N LEU A 39 35.39 -25.90 -7.63
CA LEU A 39 33.95 -25.83 -7.47
C LEU A 39 33.47 -24.38 -7.34
N LEU A 40 34.13 -23.54 -6.53
CA LEU A 40 33.78 -22.12 -6.41
C LEU A 40 33.90 -21.36 -7.73
N ASN A 41 34.95 -21.62 -8.52
CA ASN A 41 35.12 -21.02 -9.85
C ASN A 41 34.02 -21.45 -10.84
N ARG A 42 33.59 -22.72 -10.76
CA ARG A 42 32.51 -23.26 -11.57
C ARG A 42 31.16 -22.64 -11.18
N ILE A 43 30.89 -22.55 -9.88
CA ILE A 43 29.70 -21.88 -9.32
C ILE A 43 29.68 -20.41 -9.74
N GLU A 44 30.79 -19.69 -9.61
CA GLU A 44 30.90 -18.29 -10.04
C GLU A 44 30.47 -18.13 -11.50
N SER A 45 31.02 -18.96 -12.39
CA SER A 45 30.74 -18.89 -13.82
C SER A 45 29.26 -19.14 -14.14
N ILE A 46 28.66 -20.15 -13.49
CA ILE A 46 27.23 -20.47 -13.66
C ILE A 46 26.35 -19.34 -13.13
N LEU A 47 26.69 -18.77 -11.97
CA LEU A 47 25.92 -17.69 -11.37
C LEU A 47 25.96 -16.41 -12.20
N VAL A 48 27.13 -16.03 -12.73
CA VAL A 48 27.26 -14.85 -13.62
C VAL A 48 26.42 -15.03 -14.89
N GLU A 49 26.49 -16.21 -15.51
CA GLU A 49 25.71 -16.50 -16.73
C GLU A 49 24.19 -16.48 -16.47
N LYS A 50 23.75 -17.09 -15.35
CA LYS A 50 22.32 -17.18 -15.01
C LYS A 50 21.75 -15.88 -14.43
N ALA A 51 22.59 -15.03 -13.82
CA ALA A 51 22.19 -13.74 -13.27
C ALA A 51 21.66 -12.78 -14.35
N ASN A 52 22.14 -12.89 -15.60
CA ASN A 52 21.68 -12.11 -16.74
C ASN A 52 21.54 -10.60 -16.42
N GLY A 53 22.59 -10.00 -15.85
CA GLY A 53 22.61 -8.58 -15.49
C GLY A 53 21.96 -8.20 -14.16
N MET A 54 21.54 -9.16 -13.31
CA MET A 54 20.75 -8.87 -12.10
C MET A 54 21.46 -9.27 -10.79
N PHE A 55 21.97 -8.30 -10.05
CA PHE A 55 22.57 -8.49 -8.71
C PHE A 55 21.62 -9.11 -7.69
N LEU A 56 20.33 -8.77 -7.75
CA LEU A 56 19.34 -9.34 -6.83
C LEU A 56 19.19 -10.84 -7.02
N TRP A 57 19.21 -11.32 -8.26
CA TRP A 57 19.17 -12.75 -8.54
C TRP A 57 20.34 -13.46 -7.85
N VAL A 58 21.54 -12.91 -7.95
CA VAL A 58 22.73 -13.43 -7.26
C VAL A 58 22.52 -13.42 -5.75
N ARG A 59 21.97 -12.35 -5.18
CA ARG A 59 21.71 -12.26 -3.74
C ARG A 59 20.73 -13.35 -3.28
N LEU A 60 19.59 -13.48 -3.97
CA LEU A 60 18.54 -14.46 -3.66
C LEU A 60 19.07 -15.89 -3.74
N VAL A 61 19.76 -16.20 -4.82
CA VAL A 61 20.31 -17.54 -5.08
C VAL A 61 21.45 -17.87 -4.12
N VAL A 62 22.40 -16.97 -3.90
CA VAL A 62 23.53 -17.27 -3.00
C VAL A 62 23.09 -17.36 -1.55
N ASP A 63 22.09 -16.58 -1.12
CA ASP A 63 21.52 -16.73 0.22
C ASP A 63 20.84 -18.11 0.40
N GLU A 64 20.23 -18.68 -0.63
CA GLU A 64 19.73 -20.07 -0.62
C GLU A 64 20.88 -21.08 -0.57
N LEU A 65 21.96 -20.85 -1.34
CA LEU A 65 23.08 -21.77 -1.43
C LEU A 65 23.84 -21.97 -0.10
N LYS A 66 23.70 -21.04 0.85
CA LYS A 66 24.31 -21.14 2.20
C LYS A 66 23.82 -22.32 3.02
N TYR A 67 22.64 -22.85 2.73
CA TYR A 67 22.02 -23.91 3.53
C TYR A 67 22.43 -25.33 3.07
N TYR A 68 23.28 -25.47 2.06
CA TYR A 68 23.77 -26.76 1.58
C TYR A 68 25.19 -27.02 2.08
N TYR A 69 25.38 -28.15 2.76
CA TYR A 69 26.64 -28.55 3.41
C TYR A 69 27.39 -29.67 2.68
N SER A 70 26.92 -30.07 1.49
CA SER A 70 27.54 -31.11 0.66
C SER A 70 27.84 -30.53 -0.72
N ASP A 71 29.08 -30.68 -1.17
CA ASP A 71 29.55 -30.17 -2.47
C ASP A 71 28.77 -30.78 -3.64
N ALA A 72 28.39 -32.06 -3.55
CA ALA A 72 27.58 -32.72 -4.58
C ALA A 72 26.17 -32.11 -4.70
N VAL A 73 25.53 -31.82 -3.57
CA VAL A 73 24.20 -31.18 -3.54
C VAL A 73 24.31 -29.72 -3.97
N LEU A 74 25.40 -29.04 -3.61
CA LEU A 74 25.68 -27.67 -4.03
C LEU A 74 25.82 -27.58 -5.56
N GLU A 75 26.59 -28.48 -6.18
CA GLU A 75 26.79 -28.50 -7.64
C GLU A 75 25.50 -28.83 -8.39
N GLU A 76 24.72 -29.82 -7.93
CA GLU A 76 23.41 -30.16 -8.49
C GLU A 76 22.42 -28.98 -8.38
N THR A 77 22.38 -28.32 -7.22
CA THR A 77 21.51 -27.18 -6.97
C THR A 77 21.89 -26.01 -7.88
N VAL A 78 23.18 -25.68 -7.99
CA VAL A 78 23.68 -24.59 -8.85
C VAL A 78 23.34 -24.82 -10.32
N THR A 79 23.42 -26.08 -10.76
CA THR A 79 23.09 -26.48 -12.13
C THR A 79 21.59 -26.39 -12.42
N SER A 80 20.73 -26.69 -11.43
CA SER A 80 19.27 -26.57 -11.54
C SER A 80 18.71 -25.15 -11.31
N LEU A 81 19.56 -24.19 -10.94
CA LEU A 81 19.12 -22.80 -10.68
C LEU A 81 18.36 -22.16 -11.86
N PRO A 82 17.32 -21.36 -11.57
CA PRO A 82 16.53 -20.67 -12.57
C PRO A 82 17.33 -19.57 -13.29
N LYS A 83 17.22 -19.46 -14.61
CA LYS A 83 17.87 -18.37 -15.37
C LYS A 83 17.03 -17.08 -15.25
N GLY A 84 17.60 -16.06 -14.63
CA GLY A 84 16.99 -14.74 -14.48
C GLY A 84 15.91 -14.63 -13.39
N LEU A 85 15.47 -13.39 -13.14
CA LEU A 85 14.70 -13.01 -11.96
C LEU A 85 13.27 -13.55 -11.95
N LYS A 86 12.57 -13.57 -13.09
CA LYS A 86 11.22 -14.16 -13.18
C LYS A 86 11.21 -15.64 -12.79
N ALA A 87 12.20 -16.41 -13.24
CA ALA A 87 12.30 -17.81 -12.90
C ALA A 87 12.69 -18.00 -11.42
N ALA A 88 13.56 -17.14 -10.86
CA ALA A 88 13.87 -17.15 -9.44
C ALA A 88 12.65 -16.84 -8.56
N TYR A 89 11.83 -15.87 -8.96
CA TYR A 89 10.55 -15.60 -8.32
C TYR A 89 9.62 -16.81 -8.37
N GLY A 90 9.50 -17.46 -9.54
CA GLY A 90 8.76 -18.71 -9.68
C GLY A 90 9.21 -19.78 -8.68
N CYS A 91 10.52 -20.03 -8.57
CA CYS A 91 11.06 -21.02 -7.63
C CYS A 91 10.75 -20.68 -6.16
N ILE A 92 10.84 -19.41 -5.76
CA ILE A 92 10.52 -19.02 -4.38
C ILE A 92 9.04 -19.20 -4.10
N ILE A 93 8.18 -18.81 -5.04
CA ILE A 93 6.73 -19.02 -4.92
C ILE A 93 6.39 -20.51 -4.88
N ASP A 94 7.04 -21.34 -5.72
CA ASP A 94 6.86 -22.78 -5.72
C ASP A 94 7.18 -23.39 -4.35
N ARG A 95 8.27 -22.92 -3.71
CA ARG A 95 8.65 -23.34 -2.35
C ARG A 95 7.65 -22.89 -1.30
N ILE A 96 7.13 -21.66 -1.40
CA ILE A 96 6.05 -21.18 -0.51
C ILE A 96 4.83 -22.08 -0.66
N MET A 97 4.51 -22.45 -1.90
CA MET A 97 3.32 -23.24 -2.25
C MET A 97 3.50 -24.76 -2.13
N ASP A 98 4.65 -25.23 -1.65
CA ASP A 98 4.92 -26.66 -1.48
C ASP A 98 3.86 -27.33 -0.59
N SER A 99 3.46 -28.55 -0.96
CA SER A 99 2.46 -29.33 -0.24
C SER A 99 2.93 -29.73 1.17
N SER A 100 4.25 -29.76 1.40
CA SER A 100 4.86 -29.99 2.72
C SER A 100 4.55 -28.88 3.73
N ASN A 101 4.28 -27.66 3.26
CA ASN A 101 3.94 -26.54 4.13
C ASN A 101 2.49 -26.68 4.64
N PRO A 102 2.15 -26.16 5.84
CA PRO A 102 0.77 -26.12 6.30
C PRO A 102 -0.13 -25.33 5.34
N LYS A 103 -1.34 -25.82 5.08
CA LYS A 103 -2.32 -25.15 4.18
C LYS A 103 -2.55 -23.69 4.57
N ASN A 104 -2.73 -23.42 5.86
CA ASN A 104 -2.91 -22.07 6.40
C ASN A 104 -1.73 -21.15 6.09
N ALA A 105 -0.49 -21.65 6.17
CA ALA A 105 0.70 -20.85 5.86
C ALA A 105 0.74 -20.43 4.38
N ARG A 106 0.39 -21.35 3.46
CA ARG A 106 0.28 -21.05 2.03
C ARG A 106 -0.79 -20.01 1.75
N GLU A 107 -1.97 -20.17 2.34
CA GLU A 107 -3.09 -19.24 2.16
C GLU A 107 -2.73 -17.84 2.68
N ILE A 108 -2.13 -17.75 3.87
CA ILE A 108 -1.66 -16.47 4.42
C ILE A 108 -0.61 -15.83 3.51
N ALA A 109 0.36 -16.59 3.00
CA ALA A 109 1.39 -16.05 2.11
C ALA A 109 0.79 -15.48 0.81
N VAL A 110 -0.15 -16.20 0.18
CA VAL A 110 -0.88 -15.69 -0.99
C VAL A 110 -1.61 -14.39 -0.68
N ARG A 111 -2.25 -14.29 0.49
CA ARG A 111 -2.97 -13.09 0.90
C ARG A 111 -2.04 -11.90 1.15
N ILE A 112 -0.90 -12.11 1.81
CA ILE A 112 0.13 -11.07 2.00
C ILE A 112 0.57 -10.50 0.66
N LEU A 113 1.00 -11.38 -0.26
CA LEU A 113 1.49 -10.98 -1.58
C LEU A 113 0.37 -10.29 -2.39
N GLY A 114 -0.87 -10.78 -2.30
CA GLY A 114 -2.03 -10.18 -2.97
C GLY A 114 -2.37 -8.78 -2.46
N TRP A 115 -2.35 -8.59 -1.15
CA TRP A 115 -2.57 -7.29 -0.51
C TRP A 115 -1.53 -6.27 -0.95
N MET A 116 -0.26 -6.64 -0.91
CA MET A 116 0.83 -5.78 -1.37
C MET A 116 0.65 -5.42 -2.86
N ALA A 117 0.33 -6.41 -3.70
CA ALA A 117 0.17 -6.24 -5.14
C ALA A 117 -1.04 -5.40 -5.54
N CYS A 118 -2.15 -5.49 -4.80
CA CYS A 118 -3.39 -4.79 -5.11
C CYS A 118 -3.51 -3.41 -4.43
N SER A 119 -2.62 -3.05 -3.50
CA SER A 119 -2.79 -1.85 -2.68
C SER A 119 -2.47 -0.53 -3.37
N PHE A 120 -3.11 0.59 -3.03
CA PHE A 120 -2.81 1.87 -3.73
C PHE A 120 -1.58 2.62 -3.22
N ARG A 121 -0.95 2.14 -2.16
CA ARG A 121 0.32 2.64 -1.63
C ARG A 121 1.09 1.50 -0.94
N ILE A 122 2.36 1.76 -0.61
CA ILE A 122 3.13 0.88 0.26
C ILE A 122 2.41 0.80 1.61
N LEU A 123 2.21 -0.42 2.08
CA LEU A 123 1.50 -0.69 3.33
C LEU A 123 2.46 -0.77 4.50
N LYS A 124 1.97 -0.44 5.69
CA LYS A 124 2.65 -0.75 6.95
C LYS A 124 2.43 -2.22 7.30
N SER A 125 3.35 -2.80 8.05
CA SER A 125 3.25 -4.20 8.50
C SER A 125 1.92 -4.46 9.21
N TYR A 126 1.50 -3.57 10.11
CA TYR A 126 0.24 -3.71 10.83
C TYR A 126 -0.99 -3.62 9.91
N GLU A 127 -0.93 -2.87 8.80
CA GLU A 127 -2.04 -2.75 7.85
C GLU A 127 -2.23 -4.05 7.07
N ILE A 128 -1.13 -4.68 6.65
CA ILE A 128 -1.19 -5.99 6.00
C ILE A 128 -1.77 -7.02 6.98
N LEU A 129 -1.24 -7.07 8.21
CA LEU A 129 -1.66 -8.05 9.23
C LEU A 129 -3.12 -7.89 9.65
N ASP A 130 -3.59 -6.66 9.85
CA ASP A 130 -4.99 -6.35 10.17
C ASP A 130 -5.88 -6.66 8.96
N GLY A 131 -5.43 -6.36 7.74
CA GLY A 131 -6.16 -6.60 6.51
C GLY A 131 -6.40 -8.09 6.21
N ILE A 132 -5.35 -8.90 6.25
CA ILE A 132 -5.43 -10.35 5.98
C ILE A 132 -6.09 -11.13 7.13
N ALA A 133 -6.46 -10.49 8.24
CA ALA A 133 -7.22 -11.13 9.30
C ALA A 133 -8.71 -11.29 8.96
N PHE A 134 -9.22 -10.49 8.00
CA PHE A 134 -10.62 -10.55 7.57
C PHE A 134 -10.80 -11.61 6.50
N ASP A 135 -11.85 -12.41 6.58
CA ASP A 135 -12.29 -13.30 5.49
C ASP A 135 -13.79 -13.58 5.62
N ALA A 136 -14.34 -14.42 4.74
CA ALA A 136 -15.76 -14.77 4.77
C ALA A 136 -16.22 -15.40 6.12
N SER A 137 -15.30 -16.01 6.88
CA SER A 137 -15.57 -16.59 8.20
C SER A 137 -15.31 -15.63 9.35
N ASN A 138 -14.49 -14.58 9.14
CA ASN A 138 -14.15 -13.59 10.14
C ASN A 138 -14.29 -12.16 9.62
N THR A 139 -15.38 -11.50 10.01
CA THR A 139 -15.70 -10.12 9.60
C THR A 139 -15.34 -9.08 10.67
N THR A 140 -14.70 -9.49 11.78
CA THR A 140 -14.37 -8.59 12.89
C THR A 140 -12.92 -8.76 13.34
N LEU A 141 -12.25 -7.64 13.62
CA LEU A 141 -10.89 -7.66 14.14
C LEU A 141 -10.89 -7.58 15.66
N THR A 142 -10.35 -8.61 16.30
CA THR A 142 -10.24 -8.76 17.75
C THR A 142 -8.81 -9.15 18.10
N PRO A 143 -8.35 -8.99 19.36
CA PRO A 143 -7.04 -9.46 19.78
C PRO A 143 -6.76 -10.93 19.48
N ARG A 144 -7.81 -11.76 19.39
CA ARG A 144 -7.71 -13.19 19.08
C ARG A 144 -7.58 -13.48 17.59
N THR A 145 -8.07 -12.59 16.73
CA THR A 145 -8.04 -12.74 15.28
C THR A 145 -6.90 -11.97 14.63
N LYS A 146 -6.21 -11.08 15.36
CA LYS A 146 -5.00 -10.40 14.85
C LYS A 146 -3.92 -11.41 14.45
N ILE A 147 -3.37 -11.22 13.26
CA ILE A 147 -2.29 -12.03 12.74
C ILE A 147 -0.96 -11.54 13.31
N ARG A 148 -0.12 -12.49 13.75
CA ARG A 148 1.18 -12.17 14.34
C ARG A 148 2.20 -11.80 13.27
N LYS A 149 3.16 -10.93 13.61
CA LYS A 149 4.10 -10.35 12.65
C LYS A 149 4.98 -11.39 11.96
N GLU A 150 5.26 -12.52 12.61
CA GLU A 150 6.15 -13.57 12.09
C GLU A 150 5.63 -14.20 10.79
N VAL A 151 4.34 -14.06 10.46
CA VAL A 151 3.81 -14.57 9.18
C VAL A 151 4.42 -13.86 7.97
N LEU A 152 4.99 -12.66 8.13
CA LEU A 152 5.69 -11.96 7.05
C LEU A 152 6.93 -12.75 6.62
N ASP A 153 7.53 -13.56 7.51
CA ASP A 153 8.68 -14.39 7.18
C ASP A 153 8.35 -15.48 6.16
N LEU A 154 7.06 -15.85 6.01
CA LEU A 154 6.60 -16.78 4.96
C LEU A 154 6.84 -16.24 3.55
N CYS A 155 6.85 -14.93 3.40
CA CYS A 155 7.05 -14.27 2.11
C CYS A 155 8.50 -13.79 1.92
N ARG A 156 9.40 -13.98 2.89
CA ARG A 156 10.82 -13.72 2.68
C ARG A 156 11.40 -14.81 1.77
N PRO A 157 12.31 -14.48 0.84
CA PRO A 157 12.97 -13.18 0.63
C PRO A 157 12.28 -12.23 -0.38
N LEU A 158 11.01 -12.46 -0.74
CA LEU A 158 10.30 -11.64 -1.74
C LEU A 158 9.91 -10.26 -1.23
N ILE A 159 9.86 -10.09 0.10
CA ILE A 159 9.48 -8.84 0.77
C ILE A 159 10.60 -8.33 1.67
N GLU A 160 10.66 -7.01 1.83
CA GLU A 160 11.57 -6.32 2.73
C GLU A 160 10.81 -5.32 3.61
N GLU A 161 11.28 -5.16 4.85
CA GLU A 161 10.79 -4.12 5.76
C GLU A 161 11.62 -2.85 5.60
N GLY A 162 10.93 -1.76 5.27
CA GLY A 162 11.49 -0.42 5.12
C GLY A 162 11.28 0.48 6.35
N PRO A 163 11.62 1.77 6.22
CA PRO A 163 11.47 2.75 7.29
C PRO A 163 10.04 2.86 7.80
N ALA A 164 9.86 3.16 9.09
CA ALA A 164 8.56 3.28 9.74
C ALA A 164 7.64 2.07 9.48
N SER A 165 8.21 0.86 9.52
CA SER A 165 7.51 -0.42 9.39
C SER A 165 6.73 -0.60 8.09
N THR A 166 7.17 0.02 6.99
CA THR A 166 6.60 -0.26 5.66
C THR A 166 7.05 -1.62 5.16
N VAL A 167 6.22 -2.32 4.39
CA VAL A 167 6.57 -3.59 3.75
C VAL A 167 6.45 -3.43 2.25
N ASP A 168 7.52 -3.72 1.52
CA ASP A 168 7.57 -3.60 0.06
C ASP A 168 8.18 -4.84 -0.58
N PHE A 169 7.95 -5.02 -1.88
CA PHE A 169 8.60 -6.08 -2.65
C PHE A 169 10.05 -5.75 -2.91
N VAL A 170 10.88 -6.78 -2.99
CA VAL A 170 12.28 -6.59 -3.38
C VAL A 170 12.36 -6.21 -4.86
N HIS A 171 13.09 -5.13 -5.17
CA HIS A 171 13.35 -4.50 -6.49
C HIS A 171 12.41 -3.38 -6.92
N PHE A 172 12.96 -2.17 -6.98
CA PHE A 172 12.29 -0.91 -7.34
C PHE A 172 12.03 -0.75 -8.86
N SER A 173 10.95 -0.04 -9.21
CA SER A 173 10.82 0.68 -10.48
C SER A 173 9.95 1.93 -10.27
N ALA A 174 10.57 3.11 -10.28
CA ALA A 174 9.91 4.34 -9.85
C ALA A 174 8.78 4.77 -10.81
N LYS A 175 7.57 4.98 -10.25
CA LYS A 175 6.61 5.95 -10.77
C LYS A 175 5.81 6.56 -9.61
N GLU A 176 5.57 7.86 -9.69
CA GLU A 176 4.99 8.68 -8.63
C GLU A 176 3.62 8.16 -8.14
N GLY A 177 3.43 8.14 -6.81
CA GLY A 177 2.18 7.79 -6.15
C GLY A 177 1.96 6.31 -5.83
N ARG A 178 2.57 5.39 -6.60
CA ARG A 178 2.84 3.99 -6.24
C ARG A 178 3.84 3.42 -7.24
N ILE A 179 4.99 2.98 -6.74
CA ILE A 179 6.03 2.27 -7.50
C ILE A 179 5.48 0.87 -7.83
N ILE A 180 5.12 0.59 -9.08
CA ILE A 180 4.80 -0.77 -9.52
C ILE A 180 6.14 -1.47 -9.78
N THR A 181 6.47 -2.44 -8.95
CA THR A 181 7.69 -3.24 -9.08
C THR A 181 7.58 -4.24 -10.24
N ASN A 182 8.72 -4.71 -10.71
CA ASN A 182 8.75 -5.81 -11.68
C ASN A 182 8.10 -7.09 -11.10
N PHE A 183 8.07 -7.24 -9.77
CA PHE A 183 7.43 -8.36 -9.10
C PHE A 183 5.90 -8.21 -9.07
N ASP A 184 5.35 -7.01 -8.82
CA ASP A 184 3.91 -6.72 -8.95
C ASP A 184 3.37 -7.18 -10.31
N ARG A 185 4.11 -6.84 -11.36
CA ARG A 185 3.77 -7.23 -12.71
C ARG A 185 3.88 -8.74 -12.92
N TYR A 186 4.88 -9.39 -12.34
CA TYR A 186 5.06 -10.83 -12.45
C TYR A 186 3.93 -11.60 -11.76
N ILE A 187 3.55 -11.22 -10.53
CA ILE A 187 2.52 -11.95 -9.78
C ILE A 187 1.10 -11.70 -10.28
N LEU A 188 0.82 -10.51 -10.84
CA LEU A 188 -0.52 -10.14 -11.34
C LEU A 188 -0.72 -10.36 -12.85
N GLU A 189 0.35 -10.27 -13.64
CA GLU A 189 0.29 -10.29 -15.11
C GLU A 189 1.23 -11.33 -15.74
N GLY A 190 2.19 -11.87 -15.00
CA GLY A 190 3.15 -12.84 -15.50
C GLY A 190 2.57 -14.25 -15.58
N GLU A 191 3.03 -15.04 -16.54
CA GLU A 191 2.66 -16.45 -16.64
C GLU A 191 3.41 -17.26 -15.56
N TYR A 192 2.73 -17.50 -14.43
CA TYR A 192 3.17 -18.41 -13.38
C TYR A 192 2.52 -19.79 -13.62
N ARG A 193 3.28 -20.69 -14.24
CA ARG A 193 2.90 -22.08 -14.62
C ARG A 193 1.62 -22.13 -15.51
N VAL A 194 1.77 -22.64 -16.74
CA VAL A 194 0.67 -22.87 -17.71
C VAL A 194 -0.20 -21.61 -17.94
N GLY A 195 0.44 -20.47 -18.22
CA GLY A 195 -0.24 -19.28 -18.76
C GLY A 195 -1.14 -18.50 -17.80
N SER A 196 -1.15 -18.80 -16.49
CA SER A 196 -1.97 -18.10 -15.50
C SER A 196 -1.14 -17.23 -14.55
N PRO A 197 -1.62 -16.07 -14.08
CA PRO A 197 -0.92 -15.30 -13.05
C PRO A 197 -0.97 -16.01 -11.70
N PHE A 198 0.08 -15.82 -10.89
CA PHE A 198 0.14 -16.40 -9.55
C PHE A 198 -1.04 -15.91 -8.68
N ILE A 199 -1.34 -14.60 -8.77
CA ILE A 199 -2.49 -13.99 -8.11
C ILE A 199 -3.40 -13.42 -9.18
N GLN A 200 -4.60 -14.01 -9.31
CA GLN A 200 -5.64 -13.46 -10.17
C GLN A 200 -6.07 -12.10 -9.63
N ARG A 201 -6.01 -11.05 -10.47
CA ARG A 201 -6.36 -9.68 -10.08
C ARG A 201 -7.77 -9.58 -9.50
N GLU A 202 -8.72 -10.32 -10.07
CA GLU A 202 -10.10 -10.38 -9.56
C GLU A 202 -10.14 -10.83 -8.10
N LYS A 203 -9.45 -11.92 -7.77
CA LYS A 203 -9.36 -12.45 -6.39
C LYS A 203 -8.63 -11.50 -5.46
N GLY A 204 -7.54 -10.89 -5.92
CA GLY A 204 -6.78 -9.91 -5.13
C GLY A 204 -7.62 -8.68 -4.78
N TYR A 205 -8.35 -8.11 -5.75
CA TYR A 205 -9.24 -6.98 -5.49
C TYR A 205 -10.48 -7.37 -4.68
N LEU A 206 -11.02 -8.59 -4.86
CA LEU A 206 -12.10 -9.11 -4.01
C LEU A 206 -11.66 -9.17 -2.53
N ASP A 207 -10.50 -9.77 -2.25
CA ASP A 207 -9.98 -9.96 -0.89
C ASP A 207 -9.76 -8.63 -0.16
N ILE A 208 -9.06 -7.68 -0.81
CA ILE A 208 -8.79 -6.37 -0.21
C ILE A 208 -10.06 -5.52 -0.08
N THR A 209 -10.99 -5.61 -1.04
CA THR A 209 -12.28 -4.91 -0.97
C THR A 209 -13.11 -5.45 0.19
N PHE A 210 -13.25 -6.78 0.28
CA PHE A 210 -13.99 -7.44 1.36
C PHE A 210 -13.47 -7.01 2.73
N SER A 211 -12.16 -7.08 2.91
CA SER A 211 -11.52 -6.75 4.17
C SER A 211 -11.67 -5.27 4.54
N CYS A 212 -11.52 -4.36 3.56
CA CYS A 212 -11.78 -2.94 3.76
C CYS A 212 -13.24 -2.67 4.17
N VAL A 213 -14.20 -3.31 3.49
CA VAL A 213 -15.63 -3.11 3.77
C VAL A 213 -16.01 -3.70 5.14
N ALA A 214 -15.55 -4.91 5.46
CA ALA A 214 -15.75 -5.54 6.77
C ALA A 214 -15.11 -4.71 7.90
N PHE A 215 -13.93 -4.15 7.66
CA PHE A 215 -13.28 -3.22 8.59
C PHE A 215 -14.11 -1.94 8.80
N LEU A 216 -14.61 -1.29 7.73
CA LEU A 216 -15.49 -0.12 7.85
C LEU A 216 -16.74 -0.40 8.67
N ASN A 217 -17.29 -1.60 8.55
CA ASN A 217 -18.43 -2.02 9.36
C ASN A 217 -18.14 -2.00 10.87
N SER A 218 -16.88 -2.21 11.28
CA SER A 218 -16.47 -2.12 12.68
C SER A 218 -16.31 -0.66 13.17
N CYS A 219 -16.13 0.29 12.24
CA CYS A 219 -15.90 1.71 12.55
C CYS A 219 -17.12 2.45 13.08
N ILE A 220 -18.29 1.81 13.14
CA ILE A 220 -19.48 2.39 13.77
C ILE A 220 -19.21 2.73 15.24
N SER A 221 -18.39 1.93 15.92
CA SER A 221 -17.97 2.15 17.31
C SER A 221 -17.10 3.38 17.51
N LEU A 222 -16.57 3.97 16.43
CA LEU A 222 -15.79 5.20 16.47
C LEU A 222 -16.65 6.47 16.42
N LEU A 223 -17.95 6.33 16.15
CA LEU A 223 -18.86 7.47 16.05
C LEU A 223 -19.28 7.95 17.46
N PRO A 224 -19.43 9.26 17.67
CA PRO A 224 -19.83 9.81 18.98
C PRO A 224 -21.18 9.32 19.48
N ILE A 225 -22.09 8.96 18.57
CA ILE A 225 -23.41 8.43 18.93
C ILE A 225 -23.32 7.01 19.52
N ASN A 226 -22.23 6.28 19.29
CA ASN A 226 -22.06 4.90 19.71
C ASN A 226 -21.06 4.72 20.87
N SER A 227 -20.16 5.67 21.09
CA SER A 227 -19.10 5.57 22.09
C SER A 227 -18.73 6.93 22.68
N THR A 228 -18.35 6.97 23.95
CA THR A 228 -17.70 8.10 24.60
C THR A 228 -16.21 8.22 24.19
N GLU A 229 -15.55 9.32 24.54
CA GLU A 229 -14.10 9.48 24.31
C GLU A 229 -13.28 8.38 25.01
N ALA A 230 -13.57 8.10 26.28
CA ALA A 230 -12.90 7.03 27.03
C ALA A 230 -13.14 5.64 26.41
N GLN A 231 -14.36 5.36 25.96
CA GLN A 231 -14.68 4.09 25.27
C GLN A 231 -13.93 3.98 23.93
N ARG A 232 -13.84 5.06 23.15
CA ARG A 232 -13.03 5.09 21.92
C ARG A 232 -11.56 4.85 22.21
N ALA A 233 -11.01 5.50 23.24
CA ALA A 233 -9.63 5.31 23.64
C ALA A 233 -9.35 3.85 24.03
N ALA A 234 -10.27 3.24 24.80
CA ALA A 234 -10.17 1.84 25.20
C ALA A 234 -10.23 0.84 24.02
N ILE A 235 -11.02 1.09 22.98
CA ILE A 235 -11.04 0.20 21.80
C ILE A 235 -9.90 0.46 20.81
N ILE A 236 -9.41 1.71 20.72
CA ILE A 236 -8.31 2.08 19.81
C ILE A 236 -6.97 1.59 20.35
N VAL A 237 -6.73 1.69 21.67
CA VAL A 237 -5.45 1.29 22.27
C VAL A 237 -5.15 -0.21 22.10
N VAL A 238 -6.19 -1.04 21.97
CA VAL A 238 -6.07 -2.47 21.63
C VAL A 238 -5.42 -2.70 20.26
N GLY A 239 -5.48 -1.70 19.38
CA GLY A 239 -4.85 -1.73 18.06
C GLY A 239 -5.68 -2.45 16.99
N CYS A 240 -7.00 -2.60 17.14
CA CYS A 240 -7.84 -3.21 16.10
C CYS A 240 -8.28 -2.23 14.99
N TYR A 241 -7.80 -0.99 15.01
CA TYR A 241 -8.20 0.06 14.06
C TYR A 241 -7.05 0.56 13.17
N GLY A 242 -5.95 -0.20 13.07
CA GLY A 242 -4.75 0.20 12.32
C GLY A 242 -5.01 0.45 10.83
N LEU A 243 -6.01 -0.21 10.25
CA LEU A 243 -6.36 -0.09 8.84
C LEU A 243 -7.20 1.16 8.50
N GLN A 244 -7.67 1.93 9.49
CA GLN A 244 -8.67 3.00 9.31
C GLN A 244 -8.32 4.00 8.23
N ILE A 245 -7.06 4.42 8.19
CA ILE A 245 -6.57 5.45 7.28
C ILE A 245 -6.52 4.95 5.84
N TYR A 246 -6.03 3.72 5.66
CA TYR A 246 -5.96 3.08 4.36
C TYR A 246 -7.37 2.83 3.82
N THR A 247 -8.22 2.21 4.65
CA THR A 247 -9.55 1.82 4.25
C THR A 247 -10.45 3.01 3.93
N ASP A 248 -10.50 4.05 4.78
CA ASP A 248 -11.26 5.28 4.51
C ASP A 248 -10.97 5.78 3.09
N ARG A 249 -9.69 5.79 2.72
CA ARG A 249 -9.22 6.38 1.47
C ARG A 249 -9.43 5.51 0.24
N PHE A 250 -9.34 4.19 0.35
CA PHE A 250 -9.14 3.32 -0.81
C PHE A 250 -10.22 2.27 -1.05
N TRP A 251 -11.13 2.01 -0.09
CA TRP A 251 -12.13 0.94 -0.21
C TRP A 251 -12.95 1.00 -1.51
N TYR A 252 -13.43 2.19 -1.88
CA TYR A 252 -14.27 2.39 -3.06
C TYR A 252 -13.47 2.21 -4.36
N LYS A 253 -12.17 2.52 -4.36
CA LYS A 253 -11.31 2.33 -5.52
C LYS A 253 -11.04 0.85 -5.77
N HIS A 254 -10.83 0.07 -4.71
CA HIS A 254 -10.71 -1.39 -4.80
C HIS A 254 -12.00 -2.01 -5.33
N LEU A 255 -13.16 -1.57 -4.81
CA LEU A 255 -14.47 -2.01 -5.27
C LEU A 255 -14.67 -1.72 -6.76
N LEU A 256 -14.35 -0.49 -7.22
CA LEU A 256 -14.48 -0.13 -8.65
C LEU A 256 -13.57 -1.00 -9.53
N LEU A 257 -12.35 -1.32 -9.10
CA LEU A 257 -11.46 -2.22 -9.85
C LEU A 257 -11.99 -3.65 -9.89
N TYR A 258 -12.50 -4.17 -8.78
CA TYR A 258 -13.18 -5.46 -8.75
C TYR A 258 -14.38 -5.51 -9.70
N CYS A 259 -15.27 -4.51 -9.63
CA CYS A 259 -16.43 -4.39 -10.52
C CYS A 259 -16.03 -4.33 -12.00
N GLY A 260 -14.95 -3.62 -12.34
CA GLY A 260 -14.43 -3.57 -13.70
C GLY A 260 -13.97 -4.94 -14.21
N LEU A 261 -13.30 -5.72 -13.36
CA LEU A 261 -12.83 -7.07 -13.70
C LEU A 261 -13.99 -8.07 -13.82
N LEU A 262 -15.03 -7.97 -12.98
CA LEU A 262 -16.23 -8.78 -13.12
C LEU A 262 -16.87 -8.63 -14.49
N ARG A 263 -16.94 -7.39 -15.02
CA ARG A 263 -17.47 -7.14 -16.37
C ARG A 263 -16.57 -7.73 -17.45
N GLN A 264 -15.26 -7.60 -17.30
CA GLN A 264 -14.28 -8.13 -18.25
C GLN A 264 -14.34 -9.67 -18.34
N TYR A 265 -14.50 -10.35 -17.21
CA TYR A 265 -14.50 -11.81 -17.14
C TYR A 265 -15.91 -12.43 -17.14
N GLN A 266 -16.97 -11.61 -17.14
CA GLN A 266 -18.38 -12.06 -17.00
C GLN A 266 -18.62 -12.92 -15.74
N SER A 267 -17.90 -12.61 -14.67
CA SER A 267 -17.97 -13.31 -13.39
C SER A 267 -19.18 -12.84 -12.56
N GLN A 268 -19.64 -13.70 -11.64
CA GLN A 268 -20.68 -13.34 -10.67
C GLN A 268 -20.12 -12.49 -9.54
N PHE A 269 -20.93 -11.58 -9.02
CA PHE A 269 -20.60 -10.77 -7.86
C PHE A 269 -20.60 -11.63 -6.59
N SER A 270 -19.58 -11.51 -5.73
CA SER A 270 -19.50 -12.28 -4.48
C SER A 270 -20.64 -11.93 -3.52
N THR A 271 -21.34 -12.97 -3.04
CA THR A 271 -22.42 -12.88 -2.06
C THR A 271 -21.94 -12.39 -0.70
N GLU A 272 -20.74 -12.81 -0.28
CA GLU A 272 -20.12 -12.43 0.97
C GLU A 272 -19.77 -10.95 0.97
N LEU A 273 -19.12 -10.46 -0.10
CA LEU A 273 -18.83 -9.04 -0.26
C LEU A 273 -20.10 -8.21 -0.33
N LEU A 274 -21.11 -8.66 -1.08
CA LEU A 274 -22.40 -7.97 -1.16
C LEU A 274 -23.03 -7.78 0.22
N SER A 275 -23.02 -8.81 1.05
CA SER A 275 -23.56 -8.73 2.42
C SER A 275 -22.86 -7.65 3.25
N GLN A 276 -21.54 -7.55 3.13
CA GLN A 276 -20.75 -6.54 3.84
C GLN A 276 -21.00 -5.13 3.30
N LEU A 277 -21.17 -4.99 1.99
CA LEU A 277 -21.48 -3.70 1.35
C LEU A 277 -22.86 -3.19 1.77
N GLN A 278 -23.87 -4.06 1.87
CA GLN A 278 -25.20 -3.69 2.33
C GLN A 278 -25.17 -3.10 3.75
N LEU A 279 -24.32 -3.62 4.63
CA LEU A 279 -24.14 -3.05 5.98
C LEU A 279 -23.53 -1.64 5.97
N LEU A 280 -22.83 -1.23 4.91
CA LEU A 280 -22.32 0.15 4.80
C LEU A 280 -23.43 1.19 4.62
N LEU A 281 -24.61 0.78 4.15
CA LEU A 281 -25.73 1.70 3.93
C LEU A 281 -26.15 2.44 5.21
N ARG A 282 -25.92 1.86 6.39
CA ARG A 282 -26.18 2.50 7.70
C ARG A 282 -25.28 3.71 8.00
N PHE A 283 -24.18 3.87 7.26
CA PHE A 283 -23.30 5.02 7.39
C PHE A 283 -23.72 6.19 6.50
N ARG A 284 -24.69 6.02 5.60
CA ARG A 284 -25.22 7.12 4.81
C ARG A 284 -25.85 8.13 5.75
N LYS A 285 -25.52 9.40 5.53
CA LYS A 285 -26.35 10.48 6.03
C LYS A 285 -27.55 10.51 5.09
N ASP A 286 -28.75 10.21 5.59
CA ASP A 286 -29.97 10.49 4.83
C ASP A 286 -29.91 11.93 4.31
N ASP A 287 -30.58 12.24 3.19
CA ASP A 287 -30.61 13.57 2.56
C ASP A 287 -31.02 14.65 3.57
N ALA A 288 -30.08 15.08 4.41
CA ALA A 288 -30.15 16.29 5.17
C ALA A 288 -30.26 17.35 4.10
N GLN A 289 -31.41 18.05 4.08
CA GLN A 289 -31.64 19.17 3.18
C GLN A 289 -30.34 19.95 2.99
N PRO A 290 -29.91 20.20 1.74
CA PRO A 290 -28.66 20.91 1.52
C PRO A 290 -28.73 22.25 2.27
N PRO A 291 -27.86 22.49 3.27
CA PRO A 291 -27.68 23.84 3.73
C PRO A 291 -27.07 24.57 2.53
N PHE A 292 -27.81 25.55 2.02
CA PHE A 292 -27.48 26.41 0.88
C PHE A 292 -27.81 25.84 -0.51
N LEU A 293 -28.94 26.32 -1.04
CA LEU A 293 -29.17 26.48 -2.48
C LEU A 293 -28.03 27.34 -3.06
N LEU A 294 -27.00 26.68 -3.62
CA LEU A 294 -26.11 27.34 -4.57
C LEU A 294 -26.74 27.29 -5.97
N PRO A 295 -26.54 28.33 -6.81
CA PRO A 295 -27.18 28.42 -8.12
C PRO A 295 -26.81 27.22 -8.98
N LYS A 296 -27.82 26.61 -9.60
CA LYS A 296 -27.68 25.62 -10.68
C LYS A 296 -26.98 26.28 -11.87
N SER A 297 -25.65 26.26 -11.89
CA SER A 297 -24.89 26.59 -13.09
C SER A 297 -23.60 25.80 -13.17
N MET A 298 -23.70 24.47 -13.29
CA MET A 298 -22.69 23.68 -13.98
C MET A 298 -23.41 22.56 -14.72
N THR A 299 -23.32 22.62 -16.04
CA THR A 299 -23.82 21.63 -17.00
C THR A 299 -23.33 20.22 -16.66
N GLU A 300 -24.25 19.24 -16.72
CA GLU A 300 -24.08 17.78 -16.49
C GLU A 300 -23.08 17.07 -17.44
N LYS A 301 -22.10 17.77 -18.01
CA LYS A 301 -21.36 17.28 -19.19
C LYS A 301 -19.88 16.91 -19.00
N ASP A 302 -19.34 16.94 -17.78
CA ASP A 302 -17.91 16.66 -17.53
C ASP A 302 -17.60 15.55 -16.52
N MET A 303 -18.59 14.77 -16.08
CA MET A 303 -18.32 13.52 -15.36
C MET A 303 -18.29 12.39 -16.38
N THR A 304 -17.10 11.93 -16.75
CA THR A 304 -16.95 10.60 -17.37
C THR A 304 -17.57 9.58 -16.42
N GLU A 305 -18.78 9.10 -16.73
CA GLU A 305 -19.43 8.04 -15.96
C GLU A 305 -18.48 6.85 -15.90
N ASP A 306 -18.01 6.52 -14.70
CA ASP A 306 -17.13 5.37 -14.50
C ASP A 306 -17.93 4.09 -14.79
N THR A 307 -17.80 3.57 -16.01
CA THR A 307 -18.54 2.40 -16.51
C THR A 307 -18.35 1.16 -15.63
N ARG A 308 -17.30 1.11 -14.79
CA ARG A 308 -17.10 0.02 -13.82
C ARG A 308 -18.24 -0.10 -12.83
N ILE A 309 -18.93 1.01 -12.52
CA ILE A 309 -20.01 1.03 -11.54
C ILE A 309 -21.27 0.29 -11.99
N GLU A 310 -21.41 0.01 -13.29
CA GLU A 310 -22.56 -0.69 -13.84
C GLU A 310 -22.73 -2.11 -13.29
N ALA A 311 -21.67 -2.73 -12.76
CA ALA A 311 -21.77 -4.02 -12.05
C ALA A 311 -22.72 -3.95 -10.83
N LEU A 312 -22.96 -2.76 -10.30
CA LEU A 312 -23.86 -2.50 -9.17
C LEU A 312 -25.28 -2.13 -9.59
N ASN A 313 -25.64 -2.20 -10.89
CA ASN A 313 -26.96 -1.82 -11.38
C ASN A 313 -28.12 -2.60 -10.72
N TYR A 314 -27.86 -3.83 -10.28
CA TYR A 314 -28.84 -4.65 -9.56
C TYR A 314 -29.10 -4.18 -8.12
N TRP A 315 -28.26 -3.29 -7.56
CA TRP A 315 -28.38 -2.76 -6.20
C TRP A 315 -28.30 -1.22 -6.21
N PRO A 316 -29.42 -0.52 -6.50
CA PRO A 316 -29.43 0.92 -6.73
C PRO A 316 -28.94 1.73 -5.52
N ASP A 317 -29.25 1.30 -4.29
CA ASP A 317 -28.78 1.98 -3.08
C ASP A 317 -27.27 1.90 -2.89
N LEU A 318 -26.67 0.75 -3.20
CA LEU A 318 -25.21 0.57 -3.17
C LEU A 318 -24.54 1.37 -4.27
N LYS A 319 -25.13 1.38 -5.48
CA LYS A 319 -24.66 2.21 -6.58
C LYS A 319 -24.68 3.69 -6.20
N LYS A 320 -25.77 4.18 -5.58
CA LYS A 320 -25.88 5.57 -5.09
C LYS A 320 -24.82 5.87 -4.04
N LEU A 321 -24.65 5.01 -3.02
CA LEU A 321 -23.60 5.16 -2.00
C LEU A 321 -22.21 5.33 -2.62
N VAL A 322 -21.84 4.46 -3.57
CA VAL A 322 -20.52 4.51 -4.21
C VAL A 322 -20.37 5.77 -5.08
N LEU A 323 -21.42 6.18 -5.81
CA LEU A 323 -21.41 7.43 -6.58
C LEU A 323 -21.20 8.65 -5.70
N ASP A 324 -21.97 8.76 -4.60
CA ASP A 324 -21.88 9.87 -3.66
C ASP A 324 -20.45 9.98 -3.08
N VAL A 325 -19.85 8.83 -2.73
CA VAL A 325 -18.46 8.77 -2.22
C VAL A 325 -17.45 9.15 -3.30
N VAL A 326 -17.61 8.69 -4.54
CA VAL A 326 -16.73 9.08 -5.67
C VAL A 326 -16.81 10.59 -5.91
N GLU A 327 -18.01 11.16 -5.93
CA GLU A 327 -18.23 12.59 -6.13
C GLU A 327 -17.63 13.40 -4.97
N PHE A 328 -17.85 12.99 -3.73
CA PHE A 328 -17.22 13.58 -2.55
C PHE A 328 -15.69 13.60 -2.66
N ARG A 329 -15.07 12.48 -3.03
CA ARG A 329 -13.59 12.39 -3.17
C ARG A 329 -13.07 13.26 -4.30
N ALA A 330 -13.83 13.39 -5.40
CA ALA A 330 -13.50 14.30 -6.49
C ALA A 330 -13.61 15.77 -6.07
N LYS A 331 -14.65 16.14 -5.29
CA LYS A 331 -14.82 17.48 -4.71
C LYS A 331 -13.65 17.84 -3.78
N ILE A 332 -13.28 16.95 -2.86
CA ILE A 332 -12.13 17.14 -1.95
C ILE A 332 -10.82 17.31 -2.72
N SER A 333 -10.65 16.59 -3.84
CA SER A 333 -9.43 16.67 -4.65
C SER A 333 -9.30 17.98 -5.44
N ARG A 334 -10.43 18.63 -5.74
CA ARG A 334 -10.48 19.92 -6.46
C ARG A 334 -10.53 21.15 -5.55
N ASP A 335 -10.87 21.00 -4.27
CA ASP A 335 -10.98 22.12 -3.34
C ASP A 335 -9.61 22.75 -3.11
N ASP A 336 -9.45 24.01 -3.49
CA ASP A 336 -8.26 24.79 -3.14
C ASP A 336 -8.26 25.01 -1.63
N ALA A 337 -7.28 24.38 -0.98
CA ALA A 337 -7.12 24.37 0.47
C ALA A 337 -6.04 25.35 0.94
N SER A 338 -5.41 26.08 0.02
CA SER A 338 -4.27 26.96 0.32
C SER A 338 -4.57 28.03 1.37
N ASP A 339 -5.81 28.50 1.45
CA ASP A 339 -6.26 29.56 2.39
C ASP A 339 -6.97 29.03 3.65
N LYS A 340 -7.14 27.72 3.81
CA LYS A 340 -7.91 27.12 4.91
C LYS A 340 -7.00 26.52 5.98
N SER A 341 -7.37 26.67 7.25
CA SER A 341 -6.64 26.01 8.35
C SER A 341 -6.82 24.49 8.29
N PRO A 342 -5.83 23.70 8.70
CA PRO A 342 -5.92 22.24 8.73
C PRO A 342 -7.13 21.70 9.50
N GLU A 343 -7.50 22.33 10.61
CA GLU A 343 -8.64 21.95 11.45
C GLU A 343 -9.97 22.20 10.72
N SER A 344 -10.09 23.35 10.04
CA SER A 344 -11.28 23.69 9.24
C SER A 344 -11.46 22.73 8.06
N LEU A 345 -10.37 22.26 7.45
CA LEU A 345 -10.41 21.27 6.38
C LEU A 345 -10.93 19.92 6.87
N SER A 346 -10.48 19.47 8.05
CA SER A 346 -10.96 18.22 8.64
C SER A 346 -12.47 18.29 8.93
N LEU A 347 -12.94 19.38 9.55
CA LEU A 347 -14.37 19.56 9.87
C LEU A 347 -15.21 19.68 8.61
N LYS A 348 -14.80 20.50 7.64
CA LYS A 348 -15.47 20.62 6.34
C LYS A 348 -15.58 19.27 5.64
N SER A 349 -14.53 18.43 5.71
CA SER A 349 -14.59 17.08 5.14
C SER A 349 -15.64 16.22 5.81
N CYS A 350 -15.83 16.35 7.12
CA CYS A 350 -16.87 15.63 7.86
C CYS A 350 -18.27 16.13 7.52
N GLU A 351 -18.45 17.42 7.23
CA GLU A 351 -19.74 18.01 6.86
C GLU A 351 -20.18 17.56 5.46
N ILE A 352 -19.29 17.70 4.47
CA ILE A 352 -19.64 17.42 3.06
C ILE A 352 -19.58 15.95 2.67
N ASP A 353 -19.04 15.08 3.55
CA ASP A 353 -19.06 13.63 3.36
C ASP A 353 -20.52 13.12 3.36
N PRO A 354 -21.00 12.45 2.30
CA PRO A 354 -22.34 11.85 2.26
C PRO A 354 -22.52 10.70 3.25
N THR A 355 -21.44 10.25 3.88
CA THR A 355 -21.40 9.20 4.88
C THR A 355 -20.81 9.69 6.20
N HIS A 356 -20.83 8.82 7.21
CA HIS A 356 -20.13 9.03 8.48
C HIS A 356 -18.66 8.56 8.47
N PHE A 357 -18.07 8.19 7.32
CA PHE A 357 -16.68 7.68 7.27
C PHE A 357 -15.64 8.74 7.66
N SER A 358 -15.76 9.97 7.16
CA SER A 358 -14.85 11.06 7.53
C SER A 358 -14.96 11.41 9.01
N ALA A 359 -16.15 11.30 9.60
CA ALA A 359 -16.35 11.48 11.05
C ALA A 359 -15.68 10.36 11.86
N ALA A 360 -15.83 9.10 11.44
CA ALA A 360 -15.13 7.97 12.06
C ALA A 360 -13.61 8.13 11.97
N ARG A 361 -13.08 8.56 10.81
CA ARG A 361 -11.65 8.87 10.65
C ARG A 361 -11.21 10.00 11.56
N HIS A 362 -11.99 11.07 11.66
CA HIS A 362 -11.69 12.23 12.50
C HIS A 362 -11.55 11.84 13.98
N HIS A 363 -12.53 11.10 14.52
CA HIS A 363 -12.47 10.67 15.92
C HIS A 363 -11.39 9.61 16.18
N TYR A 364 -11.13 8.72 15.23
CA TYR A 364 -9.97 7.83 15.30
C TYR A 364 -8.66 8.61 15.39
N GLN A 365 -8.48 9.62 14.54
CA GLN A 365 -7.28 10.44 14.50
C GLN A 365 -7.10 11.24 15.80
N GLN A 366 -8.14 11.92 16.27
CA GLN A 366 -8.11 12.67 17.53
C GLN A 366 -7.75 11.77 18.71
N THR A 367 -8.42 10.62 18.83
CA THR A 367 -8.20 9.69 19.95
C THR A 367 -6.81 9.07 19.86
N SER A 368 -6.34 8.72 18.66
CA SER A 368 -4.98 8.19 18.46
C SER A 368 -3.91 9.21 18.85
N GLU A 369 -4.09 10.49 18.51
CA GLU A 369 -3.18 11.56 18.94
C GLU A 369 -3.20 11.73 20.47
N ALA A 370 -4.37 11.70 21.11
CA ALA A 370 -4.49 11.77 22.57
C ALA A 370 -3.81 10.59 23.28
N LEU A 371 -3.88 9.37 22.73
CA LEU A 371 -3.17 8.19 23.27
C LEU A 371 -1.65 8.30 23.15
N LEU A 372 -1.15 9.05 22.18
CA LEU A 372 0.28 9.29 22.00
C LEU A 372 0.81 10.44 22.87
N ASP A 373 -0.07 11.29 23.39
CA ASP A 373 0.30 12.38 24.28
C ASP A 373 0.85 11.86 25.62
N GLU A 374 1.76 12.61 26.23
CA GLU A 374 2.33 12.27 27.53
C GLU A 374 1.27 12.21 28.63
N THR A 375 0.16 12.96 28.49
CA THR A 375 -0.95 13.00 29.45
C THR A 375 -2.01 11.92 29.23
N ALA A 376 -1.80 10.97 28.30
CA ALA A 376 -2.81 9.95 27.96
C ALA A 376 -3.33 9.16 29.17
N LEU A 377 -2.48 8.81 30.14
CA LEU A 377 -2.89 8.08 31.35
C LEU A 377 -3.63 8.94 32.38
N VAL A 378 -3.52 10.27 32.28
CA VAL A 378 -4.30 11.21 33.09
C VAL A 378 -5.69 11.37 32.49
N GLU A 379 -5.77 11.50 31.15
CA GLU A 379 -7.02 11.63 30.41
C GLU A 379 -7.82 10.33 30.38
N PHE A 380 -7.13 9.19 30.28
CA PHE A 380 -7.72 7.85 30.21
C PHE A 380 -7.13 6.92 31.29
N PRO A 381 -7.51 7.10 32.57
CA PRO A 381 -6.92 6.35 33.69
C PRO A 381 -7.25 4.85 33.67
N GLU A 382 -8.28 4.44 32.93
CA GLU A 382 -8.70 3.04 32.80
C GLU A 382 -7.84 2.22 31.84
N ILE A 383 -6.99 2.88 31.03
CA ILE A 383 -6.17 2.20 30.02
C ILE A 383 -4.97 1.48 30.65
N ASN A 384 -4.75 0.23 30.25
CA ASN A 384 -3.59 -0.51 30.68
C ASN A 384 -2.29 0.08 30.12
N LYS A 385 -1.34 0.40 31.00
CA LYS A 385 -0.03 0.97 30.61
C LYS A 385 0.74 0.10 29.61
N LYS A 386 0.65 -1.23 29.69
CA LYS A 386 1.34 -2.13 28.74
C LYS A 386 0.69 -2.07 27.36
N GLU A 387 -0.63 -2.05 27.29
CA GLU A 387 -1.36 -1.92 26.02
C GLU A 387 -1.06 -0.58 25.35
N LEU A 388 -1.03 0.50 26.14
CA LEU A 388 -0.65 1.83 25.65
C LEU A 388 0.77 1.86 25.09
N GLN A 389 1.71 1.18 25.73
CA GLN A 389 3.08 1.10 25.22
C GLN A 389 3.14 0.33 23.90
N VAL A 390 2.46 -0.82 23.80
CA VAL A 390 2.38 -1.59 22.55
C VAL A 390 1.73 -0.76 21.43
N PHE A 391 0.70 0.01 21.74
CA PHE A 391 0.07 0.94 20.81
C PHE A 391 1.06 1.99 20.30
N ARG A 392 1.80 2.64 21.21
CA ARG A 392 2.83 3.65 20.87
C ARG A 392 3.92 3.06 19.99
N ASP A 393 4.43 1.89 20.33
CA ASP A 393 5.51 1.24 19.60
C ASP A 393 5.06 0.81 18.19
N THR A 394 3.79 0.41 18.04
CA THR A 394 3.26 -0.09 16.77
C THR A 394 2.81 1.03 15.83
N TYR A 395 2.08 2.02 16.34
CA TYR A 395 1.37 3.01 15.53
C TYR A 395 2.01 4.41 15.59
N GLY A 396 2.81 4.71 16.62
CA GLY A 396 3.30 6.06 16.90
C GLY A 396 4.13 6.69 15.77
N VAL A 397 4.91 5.89 15.04
CA VAL A 397 5.81 6.35 13.96
C VAL A 397 5.09 6.98 12.76
N SER A 398 3.79 6.70 12.59
CA SER A 398 2.98 7.17 11.45
C SER A 398 1.59 7.63 11.87
N ALA A 399 1.38 7.91 13.16
CA ALA A 399 0.05 8.24 13.66
C ALA A 399 -0.42 9.64 13.29
N PHE A 400 0.48 10.60 13.07
CA PHE A 400 0.10 11.98 12.75
C PHE A 400 -0.07 12.15 11.25
N ILE A 401 -1.32 12.30 10.79
CA ILE A 401 -1.65 12.25 9.36
C ILE A 401 -1.94 13.64 8.83
N CYS A 402 -1.54 13.90 7.58
CA CYS A 402 -1.75 15.20 6.96
C CYS A 402 -3.24 15.47 6.75
N ARG A 403 -3.72 16.62 7.21
CA ARG A 403 -5.14 17.01 7.15
C ARG A 403 -5.56 17.51 5.77
N TYR A 404 -4.61 17.70 4.85
CA TYR A 404 -4.87 17.98 3.43
C TYR A 404 -5.12 16.66 2.68
N LEU A 405 -6.39 16.23 2.67
CA LEU A 405 -6.81 14.91 2.20
C LEU A 405 -6.57 14.62 0.71
N HIS A 406 -6.37 15.65 -0.12
CA HIS A 406 -6.16 15.51 -1.55
C HIS A 406 -4.73 15.11 -1.94
N PHE A 407 -3.75 15.23 -1.03
CA PHE A 407 -2.36 14.96 -1.36
C PHE A 407 -2.01 13.47 -1.30
N ALA A 408 -1.27 12.96 -2.30
CA ALA A 408 -0.99 11.52 -2.45
C ALA A 408 -0.36 10.88 -1.20
N PHE A 409 0.53 11.61 -0.52
CA PHE A 409 1.26 11.13 0.66
C PHE A 409 0.56 11.43 1.99
N SER A 410 -0.67 11.96 1.97
CA SER A 410 -1.35 12.34 3.21
C SER A 410 -1.56 11.18 4.18
N SER A 411 -1.57 9.94 3.69
CA SER A 411 -1.83 8.71 4.46
C SER A 411 -0.58 8.00 5.00
N ASP A 412 0.63 8.50 4.75
CA ASP A 412 1.87 7.82 5.18
C ASP A 412 2.22 8.11 6.65
N GLY A 413 1.72 9.23 7.15
CA GLY A 413 1.85 9.65 8.54
C GLY A 413 3.23 10.19 8.91
N PHE A 414 3.27 10.85 10.07
CA PHE A 414 4.47 11.38 10.71
C PHE A 414 4.56 10.84 12.14
N ASP A 415 5.77 10.80 12.70
CA ASP A 415 6.01 10.35 14.08
C ASP A 415 5.70 11.40 15.15
N SER A 416 5.34 12.62 14.74
CA SER A 416 5.06 13.72 15.64
C SER A 416 4.19 14.80 15.00
N SER A 417 3.37 15.45 15.83
CA SER A 417 2.55 16.61 15.41
C SER A 417 3.40 17.73 14.82
N SER A 418 4.62 17.95 15.35
CA SER A 418 5.57 18.94 14.84
C SER A 418 6.04 18.66 13.41
N LYS A 419 6.35 17.41 13.07
CA LYS A 419 6.72 17.05 11.69
C LYS A 419 5.53 17.17 10.73
N ARG A 420 4.33 16.77 11.18
CA ARG A 420 3.09 17.02 10.42
C ARG A 420 2.90 18.51 10.16
N ALA A 421 2.99 19.37 11.18
CA ALA A 421 2.79 20.81 11.04
C ALA A 421 3.82 21.43 10.08
N LYS A 422 5.09 21.00 10.16
CA LYS A 422 6.13 21.41 9.21
C LYS A 422 5.78 21.01 7.78
N HIS A 423 5.28 19.80 7.54
CA HIS A 423 4.79 19.38 6.23
C HIS A 423 3.57 20.19 5.79
N GLU A 424 2.59 20.39 6.67
CA GLU A 424 1.36 21.14 6.37
C GLU A 424 1.62 22.61 6.00
N SER A 425 2.66 23.23 6.56
CA SER A 425 3.11 24.57 6.15
C SER A 425 3.52 24.66 4.67
N GLN A 426 3.83 23.53 4.04
CA GLN A 426 4.16 23.47 2.61
C GLN A 426 2.90 23.51 1.73
N HIS A 427 1.74 23.07 2.23
CA HIS A 427 0.46 23.16 1.50
C HIS A 427 -0.09 24.58 1.43
N GLN A 428 0.29 25.44 2.39
CA GLN A 428 -0.07 26.86 2.45
C GLN A 428 0.76 27.74 1.47
N ARG A 429 1.59 27.14 0.62
CA ARG A 429 2.43 27.84 -0.35
C ARG A 429 1.62 28.25 -1.59
N GLN A 430 1.06 29.46 -1.53
CA GLN A 430 0.15 30.03 -2.54
C GLN A 430 0.78 30.23 -3.94
N PHE A 431 2.10 30.39 -4.06
CA PHE A 431 2.72 30.77 -5.34
C PHE A 431 3.42 29.59 -6.00
N ARG A 432 2.81 28.99 -7.02
CA ARG A 432 3.38 27.86 -7.76
C ARG A 432 4.05 28.33 -9.06
N CYS A 433 5.02 27.55 -9.54
CA CYS A 433 5.52 27.74 -10.90
C CYS A 433 4.37 27.48 -11.90
N ALA A 434 4.37 28.16 -13.05
CA ALA A 434 3.38 27.93 -14.11
C ALA A 434 3.67 26.68 -14.95
N ASP A 435 4.93 26.22 -14.94
CA ASP A 435 5.38 25.05 -15.70
C ASP A 435 5.14 23.76 -14.90
N SER A 436 4.31 22.85 -15.45
CA SER A 436 3.95 21.57 -14.84
C SER A 436 5.12 20.57 -14.72
N SER A 437 6.22 20.80 -15.44
CA SER A 437 7.45 20.00 -15.36
C SER A 437 8.43 20.50 -14.29
N CYS A 438 8.19 21.67 -13.70
CA CYS A 438 9.04 22.27 -12.68
C CYS A 438 8.82 21.60 -11.32
N PHE A 439 9.90 21.24 -10.62
CA PHE A 439 9.83 20.72 -9.23
C PHE A 439 9.05 21.65 -8.26
N SER A 440 9.08 22.96 -8.53
CA SER A 440 8.38 23.97 -7.73
C SER A 440 6.90 24.16 -8.11
N PHE A 441 6.41 23.45 -9.13
CA PHE A 441 4.98 23.38 -9.48
C PHE A 441 4.19 22.69 -8.37
N ALA A 442 4.68 21.53 -7.91
CA ALA A 442 4.07 20.78 -6.82
C ALA A 442 4.41 21.37 -5.44
N SER A 443 5.63 21.88 -5.26
CA SER A 443 6.14 22.33 -3.95
C SER A 443 5.68 23.74 -3.55
N GLY A 444 5.39 24.63 -4.51
CA GLY A 444 4.99 26.02 -4.28
C GLY A 444 6.01 26.88 -3.50
N PHE A 445 5.73 28.18 -3.43
CA PHE A 445 6.47 29.18 -2.66
C PHE A 445 5.54 29.93 -1.71
N LEU A 446 6.08 30.35 -0.56
CA LEU A 446 5.36 31.13 0.44
C LEU A 446 5.16 32.59 -0.02
N THR A 447 6.04 33.11 -0.90
CA THR A 447 5.97 34.50 -1.37
C THR A 447 6.24 34.61 -2.88
N ARG A 448 5.68 35.64 -3.53
CA ARG A 448 6.00 35.98 -4.94
C ARG A 448 7.48 36.25 -5.17
N ASN A 449 8.20 36.79 -4.17
CA ASN A 449 9.62 37.08 -4.31
C ASN A 449 10.46 35.81 -4.39
N GLN A 450 10.11 34.77 -3.64
CA GLN A 450 10.76 33.45 -3.76
C GLN A 450 10.52 32.85 -5.14
N LEU A 451 9.28 32.86 -5.65
CA LEU A 451 8.98 32.42 -7.02
C LEU A 451 9.80 33.20 -8.06
N LYS A 452 9.85 34.53 -7.94
CA LYS A 452 10.61 35.40 -8.85
C LYS A 452 12.12 35.15 -8.81
N ASN A 453 12.69 34.85 -7.64
CA ASN A 453 14.11 34.58 -7.51
C ASN A 453 14.47 33.23 -8.17
N THR A 454 13.67 32.18 -7.94
CA THR A 454 13.90 30.87 -8.58
C THR A 454 13.70 30.93 -10.10
N MET A 455 12.77 31.75 -10.60
CA MET A 455 12.62 31.98 -12.04
C MET A 455 13.81 32.73 -12.67
N LYS A 456 14.50 33.59 -11.89
CA LYS A 456 15.70 34.29 -12.38
C LYS A 456 16.90 33.35 -12.47
N ASP A 457 17.06 32.41 -11.55
CA ASP A 457 18.19 31.47 -11.52
C ASP A 457 18.12 30.42 -12.65
N THR A 458 16.94 30.11 -13.21
CA THR A 458 16.79 29.18 -14.35
C THR A 458 17.06 29.83 -15.72
N THR A 459 17.31 31.14 -15.76
CA THR A 459 17.49 31.90 -17.02
C THR A 459 18.93 32.38 -17.24
N GLN A 460 19.92 31.79 -16.55
CA GLN A 460 21.35 32.01 -16.78
C GLN A 460 22.04 30.79 -17.36
#